data_AF-A0A973GC00-F1
#
_entry.id   AF-A0A973GC00-F1
#
_cell.length_a   1.000
_cell.length_b   1.000
_cell.length_c   1.000
_cell.angle_alpha   90.00
_cell.angle_beta   90.00
_cell.angle_gamma   90.00
#
_symmetry.space_group_name_H-M   'P 1'
#
loop_
_entity.id
_entity.type
_entity.pdbx_description
1 polymer ?
#
loop_
_entity_poly.entity_id
_entity_poly.type
_entity_poly.pdbx_seq_one_letter_code
_entity_poly.pdbx_strand_id
1 'polypeptide(L)'
;MLDERVRRLLDSAGLITNPLPGTGPAPYLGSEASTPNRSSTSRSAAGFPNAAAGWFTAVQPFLGPAGPAAPVLQISSAAHATQLPAFLARFAGAPVGISVRTGDVAPPDLAQAISGIPAISFIHPKANARAYLRTLPAAQAIEVEHAFNVQPRNADYHGQEFFTGSHRGYASENRTGYSDFGPLSPTFKVGGGQASAVAVHLTFLAEDGDIWVEHFVSDSVERGDGNATSKLREAVTKVAARVAATPSKFVRSDGLSMFFAQHQSGNMTSLGQSKRQQIMHHLHTAGMARTTPQATPTP
;
A
#
# COMPACT_ATOMS: atom_id res chain seq x y z
N MET A 1 5.40 -9.19 -6.78
CA MET A 1 4.40 -9.43 -7.84
C MET A 1 3.15 -8.65 -7.53
N LEU A 2 2.76 -7.79 -8.45
CA LEU A 2 1.47 -7.12 -8.39
C LEU A 2 0.49 -8.00 -9.17
N ASP A 3 -0.62 -8.35 -8.54
CA ASP A 3 -1.74 -9.05 -9.16
C ASP A 3 -2.08 -8.39 -10.51
N GLU A 4 -2.53 -9.14 -11.52
CA GLU A 4 -2.77 -8.59 -12.89
C GLU A 4 -3.72 -7.38 -12.88
N ARG A 5 -4.65 -7.32 -11.92
CA ARG A 5 -5.53 -6.15 -11.74
C ARG A 5 -4.77 -4.95 -11.17
N VAL A 6 -3.68 -5.17 -10.44
CA VAL A 6 -2.74 -4.15 -9.95
C VAL A 6 -1.78 -3.75 -11.08
N ARG A 7 -1.43 -4.67 -11.98
CA ARG A 7 -0.62 -4.37 -13.17
C ARG A 7 -1.36 -3.48 -14.17
N ARG A 8 -2.61 -3.81 -14.51
CA ARG A 8 -3.47 -2.97 -15.37
C ARG A 8 -3.71 -1.59 -14.77
N LEU A 9 -3.81 -1.52 -13.45
CA LEU A 9 -3.89 -0.29 -12.67
C LEU A 9 -2.59 0.54 -12.75
N LEU A 10 -1.42 -0.11 -12.73
CA LEU A 10 -0.16 0.61 -12.84
C LEU A 10 0.06 1.12 -14.27
N ASP A 11 -0.24 0.29 -15.27
CA ASP A 11 -0.16 0.68 -16.69
C ASP A 11 -1.13 1.82 -17.02
N SER A 12 -2.35 1.83 -16.47
CA SER A 12 -3.31 2.93 -16.64
C SER A 12 -2.96 4.19 -15.86
N ALA A 13 -2.12 4.08 -14.84
CA ALA A 13 -1.52 5.20 -14.12
C ALA A 13 -0.21 5.70 -14.75
N GLY A 14 0.19 5.20 -15.94
CA GLY A 14 1.41 5.62 -16.64
C GLY A 14 2.72 5.10 -16.02
N LEU A 15 2.63 4.17 -15.06
CA LEU A 15 3.77 3.50 -14.47
C LEU A 15 4.11 2.29 -15.33
N ILE A 16 5.20 2.37 -16.10
CA ILE A 16 5.61 1.33 -17.05
C ILE A 16 5.84 0.01 -16.31
N THR A 17 4.97 -0.97 -16.56
CA THR A 17 5.25 -2.37 -16.22
C THR A 17 5.44 -3.16 -17.52
N ASN A 18 6.64 -3.66 -17.75
CA ASN A 18 6.90 -4.47 -18.95
C ASN A 18 6.11 -5.79 -18.87
N PRO A 19 5.33 -6.16 -19.91
CA PRO A 19 4.68 -7.45 -19.96
C PRO A 19 5.73 -8.56 -19.98
N LEU A 20 5.34 -9.72 -19.46
CA LEU A 20 6.13 -10.93 -19.63
C LEU A 20 6.10 -11.40 -21.08
N PRO A 21 7.26 -11.68 -21.68
CA PRO A 21 7.31 -12.38 -22.95
C PRO A 21 6.60 -13.74 -22.82
N GLY A 22 5.51 -13.95 -23.56
CA GLY A 22 4.78 -15.23 -23.62
C GLY A 22 3.45 -15.32 -22.85
N THR A 23 2.99 -14.25 -22.18
CA THR A 23 1.66 -14.25 -21.52
C THR A 23 0.59 -13.59 -22.38
N GLY A 24 -0.53 -14.29 -22.62
CA GLY A 24 -1.71 -13.78 -23.34
C GLY A 24 -2.97 -13.71 -22.45
N PRO A 25 -3.98 -12.91 -22.83
CA PRO A 25 -5.21 -12.72 -22.05
C PRO A 25 -6.06 -13.99 -21.98
N ALA A 26 -6.48 -14.39 -20.78
CA ALA A 26 -7.54 -15.39 -20.57
C ALA A 26 -8.84 -14.71 -20.10
N PRO A 27 -10.04 -15.16 -20.53
CA PRO A 27 -11.31 -14.60 -20.10
C PRO A 27 -11.61 -14.87 -18.62
N TYR A 28 -12.12 -13.84 -17.94
CA TYR A 28 -12.38 -13.81 -16.49
C TYR A 28 -13.84 -14.18 -16.17
N LEU A 29 -14.21 -15.46 -16.27
CA LEU A 29 -15.43 -15.97 -15.67
C LEU A 29 -15.13 -17.29 -14.95
N GLY A 30 -15.09 -17.24 -13.61
CA GLY A 30 -15.33 -18.41 -12.76
C GLY A 30 -14.13 -19.21 -12.21
N SER A 31 -13.08 -18.60 -11.63
CA SER A 31 -12.06 -19.39 -10.89
C SER A 31 -11.77 -18.86 -9.49
N GLU A 32 -11.82 -19.76 -8.49
CA GLU A 32 -11.64 -19.56 -7.04
C GLU A 32 -10.20 -19.21 -6.57
N ALA A 33 -9.41 -18.50 -7.38
CA ALA A 33 -8.05 -18.14 -6.97
C ALA A 33 -8.04 -16.82 -6.16
N SER A 34 -8.69 -16.83 -4.99
CA SER A 34 -8.47 -15.80 -3.96
C SER A 34 -7.20 -16.11 -3.19
N THR A 35 -6.33 -15.12 -3.06
CA THR A 35 -5.12 -15.15 -2.23
C THR A 35 -5.39 -15.78 -0.85
N PRO A 36 -4.67 -16.83 -0.41
CA PRO A 36 -4.93 -17.42 0.90
C PRO A 36 -4.53 -16.45 2.02
N ASN A 37 -5.49 -16.09 2.87
CA ASN A 37 -5.23 -15.45 4.16
C ASN A 37 -5.03 -16.54 5.21
N ARG A 38 -3.86 -16.65 5.86
CA ARG A 38 -3.71 -17.48 7.06
C ARG A 38 -3.78 -16.60 8.30
N SER A 39 -4.92 -16.69 8.99
CA SER A 39 -5.01 -16.38 10.41
C SER A 39 -4.19 -17.39 11.21
N SER A 40 -3.43 -16.87 12.16
CA SER A 40 -2.64 -17.64 13.12
C SER A 40 -3.52 -18.37 14.12
N THR A 41 -3.86 -19.63 13.88
CA THR A 41 -4.23 -20.60 14.93
C THR A 41 -4.31 -22.01 14.35
N SER A 42 -3.26 -22.79 14.62
CA SER A 42 -3.20 -24.26 14.83
C SER A 42 -2.01 -24.89 14.11
N ARG A 43 -1.11 -25.47 14.92
CA ARG A 43 -0.20 -26.52 14.47
C ARG A 43 -0.98 -27.81 14.42
N SER A 44 -0.91 -28.54 13.31
CA SER A 44 -0.83 -30.00 13.35
C SER A 44 -0.10 -30.49 12.10
N ALA A 45 0.75 -31.49 12.32
CA ALA A 45 1.37 -32.30 11.30
C ALA A 45 0.32 -33.03 10.44
N ALA A 46 0.76 -33.45 9.26
CA ALA A 46 0.05 -34.19 8.21
C ALA A 46 -0.64 -33.33 7.12
N GLY A 47 0.01 -33.29 5.95
CA GLY A 47 -0.65 -33.38 4.64
C GLY A 47 -1.38 -32.16 4.10
N PHE A 48 -0.65 -31.22 3.46
CA PHE A 48 -1.17 -30.44 2.33
C PHE A 48 -0.07 -30.28 1.26
N PRO A 49 -0.37 -30.45 -0.05
CA PRO A 49 0.65 -30.37 -1.10
C PRO A 49 1.01 -28.91 -1.45
N ASN A 50 2.31 -28.58 -1.34
CA ASN A 50 3.15 -27.73 -2.20
C ASN A 50 2.61 -26.51 -2.99
N ALA A 51 1.54 -25.82 -2.59
CA ALA A 51 1.11 -24.57 -3.26
C ALA A 51 2.15 -23.42 -3.17
N ALA A 52 2.92 -23.34 -2.07
CA ALA A 52 3.98 -22.34 -1.89
C ALA A 52 5.21 -22.60 -2.79
N ALA A 53 5.55 -23.87 -3.04
CA ALA A 53 6.67 -24.25 -3.89
C ALA A 53 6.38 -23.95 -5.38
N GLY A 54 5.16 -24.22 -5.83
CA GLY A 54 4.73 -23.91 -7.21
C GLY A 54 4.71 -22.40 -7.49
N TRP A 55 4.19 -21.61 -6.56
CA TRP A 55 4.22 -20.15 -6.66
C TRP A 55 5.65 -19.60 -6.70
N PHE A 56 6.53 -20.06 -5.80
CA PHE A 56 7.91 -19.56 -5.75
C PHE A 56 8.67 -19.88 -7.05
N THR A 57 8.44 -21.07 -7.61
CA THR A 57 8.99 -21.47 -8.91
C THR A 57 8.52 -20.54 -10.03
N ALA A 58 7.24 -20.16 -10.03
CA ALA A 58 6.68 -19.27 -11.02
C ALA A 58 7.25 -17.84 -10.94
N VAL A 59 7.62 -17.36 -9.74
CA VAL A 59 8.17 -16.00 -9.56
C VAL A 59 9.69 -15.93 -9.63
N GLN A 60 10.39 -17.05 -9.57
CA GLN A 60 11.84 -17.08 -9.57
C GLN A 60 12.47 -16.33 -10.77
N PRO A 61 11.96 -16.43 -12.01
CA PRO A 61 12.55 -15.73 -13.16
C PRO A 61 12.54 -14.20 -13.04
N PHE A 62 11.72 -13.65 -12.13
CA PHE A 62 11.57 -12.21 -11.89
C PHE A 62 12.42 -11.68 -10.76
N LEU A 63 13.01 -12.58 -9.97
CA LEU A 63 13.81 -12.27 -8.80
C LEU A 63 15.28 -12.41 -9.20
N GLY A 64 15.92 -11.30 -9.56
CA GLY A 64 17.32 -11.29 -10.01
C GLY A 64 17.85 -9.87 -10.21
N PRO A 65 19.14 -9.71 -10.57
CA PRO A 65 19.79 -8.39 -10.67
C PRO A 65 19.11 -7.40 -11.62
N ALA A 66 18.51 -7.92 -12.69
CA ALA A 66 17.75 -7.15 -13.69
C ALA A 66 16.24 -7.45 -13.64
N GLY A 67 15.77 -8.16 -12.61
CA GLY A 67 14.38 -8.55 -12.47
C GLY A 67 13.51 -7.35 -12.05
N PRO A 68 12.23 -7.28 -12.47
CA PRO A 68 11.35 -6.16 -12.14
C PRO A 68 10.88 -6.17 -10.68
N ALA A 69 11.28 -7.16 -9.88
CA ALA A 69 10.88 -7.31 -8.49
C ALA A 69 12.08 -7.62 -7.59
N ALA A 70 12.20 -6.85 -6.51
CA ALA A 70 13.14 -7.13 -5.43
C ALA A 70 12.49 -8.11 -4.43
N PRO A 71 13.15 -9.23 -4.07
CA PRO A 71 12.69 -10.09 -2.98
C PRO A 71 12.80 -9.32 -1.66
N VAL A 72 11.85 -9.57 -0.74
CA VAL A 72 11.82 -8.91 0.57
C VAL A 72 11.77 -9.95 1.69
N LEU A 73 12.72 -9.90 2.63
CA LEU A 73 12.66 -10.68 3.87
C LEU A 73 11.88 -9.90 4.92
N GLN A 74 10.88 -10.53 5.54
CA GLN A 74 10.17 -9.94 6.69
C GLN A 74 10.73 -10.45 8.01
N ILE A 75 11.34 -9.58 8.80
CA ILE A 75 11.80 -9.85 10.16
C ILE A 75 10.71 -9.40 11.12
N SER A 76 10.01 -10.37 11.71
CA SER A 76 8.91 -10.13 12.66
C SER A 76 8.99 -11.04 13.90
N SER A 77 10.13 -11.73 14.06
CA SER A 77 10.49 -12.58 15.19
C SER A 77 11.99 -12.89 15.13
N ALA A 78 12.59 -13.31 16.24
CA ALA A 78 13.96 -13.82 16.27
C ALA A 78 14.21 -14.98 15.27
N ALA A 79 13.22 -15.86 15.07
CA ALA A 79 13.31 -16.96 14.11
C ALA A 79 13.36 -16.49 12.64
N HIS A 80 12.83 -15.31 12.33
CA HIS A 80 12.97 -14.71 11.00
C HIS A 80 14.32 -14.00 10.85
N ALA A 81 14.84 -13.39 11.93
CA ALA A 81 16.14 -12.72 11.92
C ALA A 81 17.27 -13.71 11.56
N THR A 82 17.20 -14.96 12.03
CA THR A 82 18.20 -15.99 11.70
C THR A 82 18.21 -16.39 10.21
N GLN A 83 17.18 -16.05 9.44
CA GLN A 83 17.10 -16.33 8.01
C GLN A 83 17.86 -15.30 7.15
N LEU A 84 18.25 -14.16 7.73
CA LEU A 84 18.88 -13.05 7.01
C LEU A 84 20.14 -13.48 6.22
N PRO A 85 21.12 -14.21 6.79
CA PRO A 85 22.31 -14.60 6.03
C PRO A 85 21.98 -15.50 4.83
N ALA A 86 21.10 -16.48 5.02
CA ALA A 86 20.68 -17.39 3.96
C ALA A 86 19.90 -16.67 2.85
N PHE A 87 19.06 -15.70 3.23
CA PHE A 87 18.32 -14.86 2.29
C PHE A 87 19.26 -13.99 1.43
N LEU A 88 20.22 -13.32 2.06
CA LEU A 88 21.20 -12.48 1.35
C LEU A 88 22.07 -13.32 0.40
N ALA A 89 22.52 -14.51 0.84
CA ALA A 89 23.26 -15.44 -0.02
C ALA A 89 22.42 -15.91 -1.21
N ARG A 90 21.12 -16.19 -1.00
CA ARG A 90 20.21 -16.67 -2.04
C ARG A 90 19.97 -15.66 -3.17
N PHE A 91 20.07 -14.37 -2.86
CA PHE A 91 19.82 -13.26 -3.78
C PHE A 91 21.05 -12.37 -3.97
N ALA A 92 22.25 -12.94 -3.82
CA ALA A 92 23.50 -12.23 -4.03
C ALA A 92 23.54 -11.57 -5.44
N GLY A 93 23.91 -10.30 -5.48
CA GLY A 93 23.96 -9.49 -6.71
C GLY A 93 22.62 -8.90 -7.16
N ALA A 94 21.51 -9.23 -6.51
CA ALA A 94 20.21 -8.61 -6.78
C ALA A 94 19.86 -7.54 -5.74
N PRO A 95 19.09 -6.49 -6.11
CA PRO A 95 18.48 -5.61 -5.13
C PRO A 95 17.54 -6.38 -4.20
N VAL A 96 17.61 -6.13 -2.90
CA VAL A 96 16.76 -6.80 -1.91
C VAL A 96 16.07 -5.82 -0.97
N GLY A 97 14.93 -6.20 -0.44
CA GLY A 97 14.25 -5.50 0.64
C GLY A 97 14.33 -6.25 1.97
N ILE A 98 14.32 -5.53 3.08
CA ILE A 98 14.26 -6.09 4.43
C ILE A 98 13.19 -5.34 5.20
N SER A 99 12.06 -5.98 5.50
CA SER A 99 11.00 -5.40 6.32
C SER A 99 11.25 -5.74 7.78
N VAL A 100 11.71 -4.77 8.56
CA VAL A 100 12.01 -4.91 9.99
C VAL A 100 10.76 -4.49 10.77
N ARG A 101 9.96 -5.47 11.18
CA ARG A 101 8.69 -5.26 11.91
C ARG A 101 8.86 -5.22 13.42
N THR A 102 9.95 -5.80 13.91
CA THR A 102 10.29 -5.94 15.33
C THR A 102 11.79 -5.73 15.52
N GLY A 103 12.21 -5.38 16.74
CA GLY A 103 13.61 -5.17 17.11
C GLY A 103 14.44 -6.46 17.25
N ASP A 104 14.06 -7.55 16.58
CA ASP A 104 14.65 -8.88 16.74
C ASP A 104 16.01 -9.05 16.01
N VAL A 105 16.43 -8.05 15.24
CA VAL A 105 17.78 -7.95 14.66
C VAL A 105 18.40 -6.65 15.13
N ALA A 106 19.55 -6.66 15.79
CA ALA A 106 20.12 -5.40 16.27
C ALA A 106 20.52 -4.49 15.09
N PRO A 107 20.36 -3.15 15.20
CA PRO A 107 20.74 -2.24 14.11
C PRO A 107 22.19 -2.40 13.62
N PRO A 108 23.21 -2.59 14.48
CA PRO A 108 24.58 -2.81 14.02
C PRO A 108 24.73 -4.12 13.24
N ASP A 109 24.07 -5.20 13.69
CA ASP A 109 24.11 -6.50 13.02
C ASP A 109 23.48 -6.42 11.63
N LEU A 110 22.35 -5.72 11.52
CA LEU A 110 21.71 -5.48 10.22
C LEU A 110 22.60 -4.62 9.31
N ALA A 111 23.19 -3.54 9.83
CA ALA A 111 24.10 -2.67 9.08
C ALA A 111 25.31 -3.45 8.53
N GLN A 112 25.90 -4.32 9.35
CA GLN A 112 26.99 -5.19 8.94
C GLN A 112 26.55 -6.19 7.87
N ALA A 113 25.39 -6.83 8.05
CA ALA A 113 24.88 -7.83 7.13
C ALA A 113 24.59 -7.28 5.73
N ILE A 114 24.13 -6.02 5.63
CA ILE A 114 23.78 -5.38 4.34
C ILE A 114 24.89 -4.50 3.76
N SER A 115 26.05 -4.43 4.41
CA SER A 115 27.17 -3.62 3.97
C SER A 115 27.64 -4.06 2.57
N GLY A 116 27.69 -3.11 1.63
CA GLY A 116 28.05 -3.37 0.23
C GLY A 116 26.97 -4.09 -0.60
N ILE A 117 25.78 -4.33 -0.05
CA ILE A 117 24.65 -4.97 -0.75
C ILE A 117 23.64 -3.89 -1.18
N PRO A 118 23.05 -3.95 -2.38
CA PRO A 118 21.95 -3.06 -2.78
C PRO A 118 20.65 -3.42 -2.03
N ALA A 119 20.59 -3.10 -0.74
CA ALA A 119 19.47 -3.40 0.14
C ALA A 119 18.69 -2.13 0.54
N ILE A 120 17.37 -2.25 0.65
CA ILE A 120 16.51 -1.24 1.29
C ILE A 120 15.83 -1.87 2.50
N SER A 121 16.09 -1.32 3.68
CA SER A 121 15.47 -1.73 4.93
C SER A 121 14.26 -0.84 5.23
N PHE A 122 13.07 -1.44 5.25
CA PHE A 122 11.81 -0.81 5.64
C PHE A 122 11.60 -1.02 7.13
N ILE A 123 11.77 0.04 7.92
CA ILE A 123 11.74 -0.06 9.38
C ILE A 123 10.38 0.36 9.90
N HIS A 124 9.64 -0.58 10.49
CA HIS A 124 8.32 -0.30 11.04
C HIS A 124 8.41 0.36 12.42
N PRO A 125 7.39 1.14 12.83
CA PRO A 125 7.43 1.89 14.10
C PRO A 125 7.64 0.98 15.32
N LYS A 126 7.06 -0.24 15.29
CA LYS A 126 7.20 -1.26 16.35
C LYS A 126 8.63 -1.79 16.52
N ALA A 127 9.52 -1.57 15.56
CA ALA A 127 10.92 -1.97 15.66
C ALA A 127 11.79 -0.94 16.39
N ASN A 128 11.26 0.22 16.82
CA ASN A 128 12.06 1.39 17.24
C ASN A 128 12.87 1.96 16.06
N ALA A 129 12.15 2.51 15.08
CA ALA A 129 12.72 3.02 13.84
C ALA A 129 13.92 3.95 14.05
N ARG A 130 13.82 4.85 15.04
CA ARG A 130 14.90 5.80 15.38
C ARG A 130 16.26 5.14 15.62
N ALA A 131 16.31 3.95 16.21
CA ALA A 131 17.57 3.24 16.42
C ALA A 131 18.21 2.80 15.09
N TYR A 132 17.42 2.22 14.18
CA TYR A 132 17.89 1.78 12.87
C TYR A 132 18.27 2.95 11.97
N LEU A 133 17.47 4.01 11.94
CA LEU A 133 17.72 5.17 11.08
C LEU A 133 19.01 5.93 11.45
N ARG A 134 19.51 5.80 12.69
CA ARG A 134 20.81 6.36 13.11
C ARG A 134 21.99 5.46 12.78
N THR A 135 21.76 4.15 12.59
CA THR A 135 22.84 3.17 12.44
C THR A 135 23.01 2.71 10.99
N LEU A 136 21.90 2.57 10.25
CA LEU A 136 21.92 2.18 8.85
C LEU A 136 22.30 3.36 7.95
N PRO A 137 22.97 3.11 6.81
CA PRO A 137 23.16 4.15 5.80
C PRO A 137 21.82 4.72 5.34
N ALA A 138 21.72 6.05 5.22
CA ALA A 138 20.46 6.73 4.87
C ALA A 138 19.84 6.19 3.55
N ALA A 139 20.68 5.91 2.56
CA ALA A 139 20.25 5.37 1.27
C ALA A 139 19.64 3.94 1.35
N GLN A 140 19.92 3.21 2.43
CA GLN A 140 19.47 1.83 2.65
C GLN A 140 18.37 1.73 3.71
N ALA A 141 17.83 2.84 4.21
CA ALA A 141 16.84 2.84 5.28
C ALA A 141 15.67 3.77 4.97
N ILE A 142 14.47 3.19 5.01
CA ILE A 142 13.20 3.91 4.88
C ILE A 142 12.37 3.62 6.13
N GLU A 143 11.96 4.67 6.83
CA GLU A 143 10.97 4.53 7.90
C GLU A 143 9.60 4.25 7.29
N VAL A 144 8.89 3.25 7.82
CA VAL A 144 7.50 3.00 7.48
C VAL A 144 6.63 3.87 8.37
N GLU A 145 6.08 4.94 7.80
CA GLU A 145 5.12 5.79 8.48
C GLU A 145 3.69 5.26 8.30
N HIS A 146 2.85 5.44 9.32
CA HIS A 146 1.41 5.26 9.23
C HIS A 146 0.75 6.65 9.22
N ALA A 147 0.68 7.26 8.05
CA ALA A 147 0.23 8.65 7.89
C ALA A 147 -1.28 8.82 8.15
N PHE A 148 -2.07 7.77 7.93
CA PHE A 148 -3.52 7.84 8.04
C PHE A 148 -4.00 7.95 9.50
N ASN A 149 -4.73 9.02 9.82
CA ASN A 149 -5.35 9.23 11.12
C ASN A 149 -6.57 8.30 11.30
N VAL A 150 -6.39 7.16 11.96
CA VAL A 150 -7.45 6.15 12.10
C VAL A 150 -8.47 6.57 13.16
N GLN A 151 -9.73 6.68 12.75
CA GLN A 151 -10.86 6.89 13.67
C GLN A 151 -11.43 5.58 14.23
N PRO A 152 -12.00 5.59 15.45
CA PRO A 152 -12.66 4.42 16.03
C PRO A 152 -13.82 3.88 15.19
N ARG A 153 -14.59 4.78 14.55
CA ARG A 153 -15.69 4.45 13.65
C ARG A 153 -15.59 5.25 12.35
N ASN A 154 -16.11 4.68 11.26
CA ASN A 154 -16.19 5.39 9.98
C ASN A 154 -17.05 6.66 10.06
N ALA A 155 -18.02 6.71 10.97
CA ALA A 155 -18.89 7.87 11.20
C ALA A 155 -18.15 9.09 11.77
N ASP A 156 -16.97 8.87 12.37
CA ASP A 156 -16.24 9.93 13.08
C ASP A 156 -15.29 10.72 12.15
N TYR A 157 -15.09 10.25 10.90
CA TYR A 157 -14.32 10.99 9.90
C TYR A 157 -15.10 12.22 9.40
N HIS A 158 -14.40 13.34 9.20
CA HIS A 158 -15.02 14.58 8.77
C HIS A 158 -14.04 15.43 7.95
N GLY A 159 -14.55 16.08 6.90
CA GLY A 159 -13.83 17.11 6.17
C GLY A 159 -12.51 16.64 5.56
N GLN A 160 -11.51 17.53 5.64
CA GLN A 160 -10.16 17.32 5.13
C GLN A 160 -9.17 17.37 6.28
N GLU A 161 -8.13 16.55 6.21
CA GLU A 161 -7.01 16.59 7.15
C GLU A 161 -5.68 16.38 6.43
N PHE A 162 -4.61 16.83 7.08
CA PHE A 162 -3.24 16.56 6.66
C PHE A 162 -3.01 15.04 6.63
N PHE A 163 -2.38 14.55 5.57
CA PHE A 163 -2.04 13.13 5.43
C PHE A 163 -0.53 12.93 5.60
N THR A 164 0.30 13.41 4.68
CA THR A 164 1.76 13.31 4.81
C THR A 164 2.50 14.38 4.01
N GLY A 165 3.69 14.75 4.51
CA GLY A 165 4.68 15.54 3.80
C GLY A 165 5.98 14.79 3.50
N SER A 166 6.02 13.48 3.78
CA SER A 166 7.24 12.67 3.74
C SER A 166 7.84 12.53 2.34
N HIS A 167 7.05 12.71 1.29
CA HIS A 167 7.54 12.79 -0.09
C HIS A 167 8.43 14.00 -0.35
N ARG A 168 8.39 15.05 0.48
CA ARG A 168 9.23 16.25 0.31
C ARG A 168 10.58 16.13 1.02
N GLY A 169 10.63 15.46 2.17
CA GLY A 169 11.81 15.42 3.04
C GLY A 169 12.85 14.37 2.67
N TYR A 170 12.43 13.21 2.14
CA TYR A 170 13.30 12.03 2.04
C TYR A 170 14.60 12.27 1.25
N ALA A 171 14.56 13.09 0.20
CA ALA A 171 15.75 13.40 -0.60
C ALA A 171 16.77 14.23 0.18
N SER A 172 16.30 15.22 0.95
CA SER A 172 17.17 16.04 1.82
C SER A 172 17.81 15.24 2.95
N GLU A 173 17.19 14.12 3.33
CA GLU A 173 17.71 13.16 4.31
C GLU A 173 18.64 12.10 3.69
N ASN A 174 19.03 12.24 2.41
CA ASN A 174 19.82 11.24 1.66
C ASN A 174 19.18 9.84 1.62
N ARG A 175 17.85 9.76 1.70
CA ARG A 175 17.10 8.50 1.57
C ARG A 175 16.71 8.26 0.12
N THR A 176 16.51 6.98 -0.21
CA THR A 176 16.08 6.55 -1.55
C THR A 176 14.56 6.61 -1.74
N GLY A 177 13.79 6.82 -0.66
CA GLY A 177 12.34 6.96 -0.71
C GLY A 177 11.71 7.23 0.65
N TYR A 178 10.37 7.20 0.66
CA TYR A 178 9.51 7.40 1.83
C TYR A 178 8.40 6.33 1.84
N SER A 179 7.60 6.31 2.90
CA SER A 179 6.47 5.41 3.07
C SER A 179 5.38 6.13 3.87
N ASP A 180 4.12 5.95 3.50
CA ASP A 180 2.96 6.56 4.17
C ASP A 180 1.84 5.54 4.53
N PHE A 181 2.01 4.27 4.13
CA PHE A 181 1.08 3.17 4.33
C PHE A 181 -0.31 3.35 3.66
N GLY A 182 -0.51 4.43 2.91
CA GLY A 182 -1.77 4.78 2.27
C GLY A 182 -2.95 5.06 3.23
N PRO A 183 -4.13 5.41 2.69
CA PRO A 183 -5.31 5.79 3.48
C PRO A 183 -6.05 4.57 4.04
N LEU A 184 -5.32 3.73 4.79
CA LEU A 184 -5.82 2.49 5.38
C LEU A 184 -5.43 2.38 6.85
N SER A 185 -6.28 1.71 7.61
CA SER A 185 -5.91 1.29 8.97
C SER A 185 -4.81 0.22 8.91
N PRO A 186 -3.72 0.33 9.70
CA PRO A 186 -2.69 -0.69 9.83
C PRO A 186 -3.16 -1.94 10.59
N THR A 187 -4.32 -1.86 11.26
CA THR A 187 -4.91 -2.99 11.97
C THR A 187 -5.98 -3.67 11.13
N PHE A 188 -5.73 -4.92 10.75
CA PHE A 188 -6.77 -5.77 10.20
C PHE A 188 -7.64 -6.30 11.34
N LYS A 189 -8.95 -6.01 11.30
CA LYS A 189 -9.92 -6.59 12.24
C LYS A 189 -10.63 -7.75 11.53
N VAL A 190 -10.48 -8.96 12.06
CA VAL A 190 -11.19 -10.16 11.57
C VAL A 190 -12.61 -10.12 12.12
N GLY A 191 -13.60 -10.16 11.22
CA GLY A 191 -15.00 -10.07 11.59
C GLY A 191 -15.51 -8.64 11.70
N GLY A 192 -16.81 -8.49 11.46
CA GLY A 192 -17.52 -7.23 11.51
C GLY A 192 -18.97 -7.48 11.11
N GLY A 193 -19.90 -7.15 12.00
CA GLY A 193 -21.31 -7.06 11.61
C GLY A 193 -21.51 -6.01 10.52
N GLN A 194 -22.76 -5.82 10.10
CA GLN A 194 -23.13 -4.77 9.17
C GLN A 194 -22.45 -3.43 9.51
N ALA A 195 -21.79 -2.83 8.52
CA ALA A 195 -21.07 -1.58 8.70
C ALA A 195 -22.04 -0.48 9.16
N SER A 196 -21.75 0.14 10.30
CA SER A 196 -22.52 1.28 10.80
C SER A 196 -22.41 2.47 9.85
N ALA A 197 -21.24 2.73 9.27
CA ALA A 197 -21.05 3.72 8.22
C ALA A 197 -20.05 3.22 7.17
N VAL A 198 -20.13 3.73 5.95
CA VAL A 198 -19.11 3.55 4.90
C VAL A 198 -18.37 4.85 4.71
N ALA A 199 -17.04 4.78 4.63
CA ALA A 199 -16.19 5.92 4.31
C ALA A 199 -15.37 5.64 3.06
N VAL A 200 -15.25 6.65 2.20
CA VAL A 200 -14.33 6.70 1.07
C VAL A 200 -13.33 7.83 1.33
N HIS A 201 -12.04 7.53 1.23
CA HIS A 201 -10.95 8.48 1.47
C HIS A 201 -10.25 8.77 0.15
N LEU A 202 -10.20 10.05 -0.25
CA LEU A 202 -9.45 10.47 -1.44
C LEU A 202 -8.33 11.43 -1.04
N THR A 203 -7.11 11.09 -1.43
CA THR A 203 -5.94 11.94 -1.19
C THR A 203 -5.71 12.90 -2.34
N PHE A 204 -5.32 14.13 -2.04
CA PHE A 204 -5.00 15.17 -3.02
C PHE A 204 -3.71 15.90 -2.64
N LEU A 205 -3.05 16.51 -3.63
CA LEU A 205 -1.92 17.40 -3.39
C LEU A 205 -2.48 18.79 -3.10
N ALA A 206 -2.23 19.32 -1.90
CA ALA A 206 -2.66 20.66 -1.52
C ALA A 206 -1.68 21.73 -2.01
N GLU A 207 -2.06 23.00 -1.87
CA GLU A 207 -1.27 24.15 -2.31
C GLU A 207 0.06 24.28 -1.57
N ASP A 208 0.15 23.78 -0.33
CA ASP A 208 1.38 23.70 0.47
C ASP A 208 2.36 22.63 -0.03
N GLY A 209 1.97 21.85 -1.05
CA GLY A 209 2.74 20.74 -1.62
C GLY A 209 2.70 19.47 -0.77
N ASP A 210 1.92 19.43 0.30
CA ASP A 210 1.68 18.22 1.09
C ASP A 210 0.53 17.40 0.52
N ILE A 211 0.53 16.11 0.85
CA ILE A 211 -0.61 15.24 0.56
C ILE A 211 -1.60 15.40 1.72
N TRP A 212 -2.84 15.69 1.37
CA TRP A 212 -3.99 15.77 2.25
C TRP A 212 -5.00 14.69 1.90
N VAL A 213 -5.93 14.40 2.79
CA VAL A 213 -7.03 13.45 2.57
C VAL A 213 -8.37 14.12 2.84
N GLU A 214 -9.37 13.84 1.98
CA GLU A 214 -10.77 14.21 2.20
C GLU A 214 -11.60 12.96 2.44
N HIS A 215 -12.46 12.99 3.46
CA HIS A 215 -13.27 11.85 3.89
C HIS A 215 -14.72 12.03 3.45
N PHE A 216 -15.25 11.03 2.76
CA PHE A 216 -16.63 10.97 2.30
C PHE A 216 -17.35 9.85 3.04
N VAL A 217 -18.10 10.22 4.07
CA VAL A 217 -18.86 9.29 4.91
C VAL A 217 -20.30 9.17 4.39
N SER A 218 -20.88 7.98 4.44
CA SER A 218 -22.31 7.74 4.16
C SER A 218 -23.21 8.60 5.06
N ASP A 219 -24.41 8.95 4.59
CA ASP A 219 -25.40 9.67 5.40
C ASP A 219 -25.99 8.74 6.46
N SER A 220 -26.24 7.48 6.09
CA SER A 220 -26.64 6.42 7.01
C SER A 220 -25.44 5.93 7.83
N VAL A 221 -25.33 6.44 9.06
CA VAL A 221 -24.20 6.19 9.99
C VAL A 221 -24.51 5.22 11.13
N GLU A 222 -25.78 4.87 11.32
CA GLU A 222 -26.22 3.95 12.35
C GLU A 222 -26.29 2.49 11.87
N ARG A 223 -26.18 1.55 12.82
CA ARG A 223 -26.34 0.12 12.51
C ARG A 223 -27.81 -0.18 12.21
N GLY A 224 -28.06 -0.91 11.13
CA GLY A 224 -29.41 -1.29 10.71
C GLY A 224 -30.09 -0.27 9.78
N ASP A 225 -29.59 0.96 9.72
CA ASP A 225 -30.00 1.95 8.72
C ASP A 225 -29.29 1.67 7.39
N GLY A 226 -30.03 1.26 6.35
CA GLY A 226 -29.47 0.94 5.03
C GLY A 226 -28.54 -0.29 4.99
N ASN A 227 -28.08 -0.66 3.79
CA ASN A 227 -27.12 -1.75 3.60
C ASN A 227 -25.76 -1.23 3.10
N ALA A 228 -24.73 -2.08 3.04
CA ALA A 228 -23.40 -1.66 2.63
C ALA A 228 -23.37 -1.00 1.23
N THR A 229 -24.20 -1.48 0.31
CA THR A 229 -24.34 -0.96 -1.05
C THR A 229 -24.98 0.44 -1.06
N SER A 230 -26.07 0.66 -0.32
CA SER A 230 -26.71 1.98 -0.23
C SER A 230 -25.78 3.00 0.42
N LYS A 231 -25.10 2.62 1.51
CA LYS A 231 -24.12 3.49 2.19
C LYS A 231 -22.93 3.85 1.29
N LEU A 232 -22.42 2.88 0.52
CA LEU A 232 -21.36 3.18 -0.44
C LEU A 232 -21.87 4.15 -1.53
N ARG A 233 -23.12 4.00 -1.98
CA ARG A 233 -23.71 4.94 -2.94
C ARG A 233 -23.73 6.37 -2.40
N GLU A 234 -24.17 6.57 -1.16
CA GLU A 234 -24.17 7.90 -0.51
C GLU A 234 -22.76 8.52 -0.50
N ALA A 235 -21.74 7.76 -0.06
CA ALA A 235 -20.37 8.23 -0.05
C ALA A 235 -19.84 8.56 -1.47
N VAL A 236 -20.14 7.72 -2.46
CA VAL A 236 -19.74 7.92 -3.87
C VAL A 236 -20.45 9.13 -4.50
N THR A 237 -21.71 9.38 -4.16
CA THR A 237 -22.43 10.59 -4.57
C THR A 237 -21.73 11.85 -4.03
N LYS A 238 -21.29 11.83 -2.77
CA LYS A 238 -20.52 12.94 -2.19
C LYS A 238 -19.17 13.14 -2.89
N VAL A 239 -18.47 12.06 -3.24
CA VAL A 239 -17.26 12.12 -4.08
C VAL A 239 -17.56 12.81 -5.40
N ALA A 240 -18.60 12.37 -6.12
CA ALA A 240 -18.94 12.91 -7.43
C ALA A 240 -19.28 14.41 -7.37
N ALA A 241 -20.10 14.81 -6.39
CA ALA A 241 -20.44 16.21 -6.15
C ALA A 241 -19.18 17.04 -5.81
N ARG A 242 -18.28 16.52 -4.98
CA ARG A 242 -17.07 17.23 -4.57
C ARG A 242 -16.12 17.46 -5.75
N VAL A 243 -15.91 16.46 -6.60
CA VAL A 243 -15.05 16.63 -7.78
C VAL A 243 -15.69 17.57 -8.80
N ALA A 244 -17.02 17.51 -9.00
CA ALA A 244 -17.70 18.46 -9.87
C ALA A 244 -17.55 19.91 -9.39
N ALA A 245 -17.60 20.14 -8.07
CA ALA A 245 -17.38 21.45 -7.46
C ALA A 245 -15.92 21.91 -7.48
N THR A 246 -14.95 20.97 -7.56
CA THR A 246 -13.50 21.26 -7.54
C THR A 246 -12.73 20.41 -8.57
N PRO A 247 -12.88 20.66 -9.87
CA PRO A 247 -12.41 19.75 -10.93
C PRO A 247 -10.90 19.51 -10.98
N SER A 248 -10.09 20.42 -10.43
CA SER A 248 -8.62 20.33 -10.39
C SER A 248 -8.07 19.76 -9.08
N LYS A 249 -8.91 19.58 -8.06
CA LYS A 249 -8.45 19.22 -6.71
C LYS A 249 -7.87 17.81 -6.65
N PHE A 250 -8.59 16.84 -7.20
CA PHE A 250 -8.17 15.44 -7.17
C PHE A 250 -7.52 15.07 -8.49
N VAL A 251 -6.39 14.36 -8.42
CA VAL A 251 -5.77 13.85 -9.64
C VAL A 251 -6.69 12.86 -10.34
N ARG A 252 -6.72 12.93 -11.66
CA ARG A 252 -7.41 11.93 -12.49
C ARG A 252 -6.67 10.60 -12.37
N SER A 253 -7.34 9.61 -11.83
CA SER A 253 -6.82 8.25 -11.70
C SER A 253 -7.90 7.24 -12.01
N ASP A 254 -7.49 6.00 -12.25
CA ASP A 254 -8.42 4.88 -12.40
C ASP A 254 -9.32 4.70 -11.19
N GLY A 255 -8.76 4.81 -9.99
CA GLY A 255 -9.53 4.69 -8.75
C GLY A 255 -10.68 5.70 -8.70
N LEU A 256 -10.41 6.95 -9.10
CA LEU A 256 -11.44 8.00 -9.16
C LEU A 256 -12.44 7.76 -10.30
N SER A 257 -11.96 7.35 -11.48
CA SER A 257 -12.79 7.05 -12.64
C SER A 257 -13.79 5.91 -12.36
N MET A 258 -13.37 4.91 -11.59
CA MET A 258 -14.24 3.82 -11.13
C MET A 258 -15.35 4.30 -10.21
N PHE A 259 -15.11 5.28 -9.33
CA PHE A 259 -16.17 5.90 -8.53
C PHE A 259 -17.17 6.67 -9.39
N PHE A 260 -16.71 7.37 -10.44
CA PHE A 260 -17.63 8.01 -11.38
C PHE A 260 -18.49 7.02 -12.15
N ALA A 261 -17.91 5.92 -12.63
CA ALA A 261 -18.67 4.87 -13.31
C ALA A 261 -19.75 4.25 -12.40
N GLN A 262 -19.44 4.07 -11.11
CA GLN A 262 -20.41 3.62 -10.11
C GLN A 262 -21.52 4.66 -9.91
N HIS A 263 -21.16 5.94 -9.75
CA HIS A 263 -22.14 7.02 -9.60
C HIS A 263 -23.11 7.10 -10.79
N GLN A 264 -22.58 7.04 -12.02
CA GLN A 264 -23.38 7.15 -13.24
C GLN A 264 -24.28 5.93 -13.48
N SER A 265 -23.79 4.72 -13.20
CA SER A 265 -24.55 3.48 -13.43
C SER A 265 -25.48 3.11 -12.28
N GLY A 266 -25.28 3.68 -11.08
CA GLY A 266 -25.97 3.29 -9.85
C GLY A 266 -25.52 1.94 -9.26
N ASN A 267 -24.64 1.22 -9.97
CA ASN A 267 -24.13 -0.09 -9.58
C ASN A 267 -22.88 0.06 -8.70
N MET A 268 -23.07 -0.20 -7.39
CA MET A 268 -21.98 -0.11 -6.43
C MET A 268 -21.19 -1.41 -6.37
N THR A 269 -19.90 -1.28 -6.07
CA THR A 269 -18.99 -2.41 -5.85
C THR A 269 -19.01 -2.89 -4.40
N SER A 270 -18.22 -3.91 -4.06
CA SER A 270 -18.05 -4.33 -2.66
C SER A 270 -17.12 -3.39 -1.89
N LEU A 271 -17.22 -3.37 -0.55
CA LEU A 271 -16.35 -2.52 0.29
C LEU A 271 -14.85 -2.84 0.10
N GLY A 272 -14.51 -4.10 -0.21
CA GLY A 272 -13.14 -4.49 -0.52
C GLY A 272 -12.63 -3.88 -1.83
N GLN A 273 -13.47 -3.84 -2.87
CA GLN A 273 -13.14 -3.18 -4.13
C GLN A 273 -13.13 -1.65 -4.01
N SER A 274 -14.00 -1.06 -3.18
CA SER A 274 -13.95 0.37 -2.87
C SER A 274 -12.62 0.75 -2.20
N LYS A 275 -12.16 -0.04 -1.21
CA LYS A 275 -10.83 0.17 -0.61
C LYS A 275 -9.70 0.07 -1.63
N ARG A 276 -9.79 -0.90 -2.55
CA ARG A 276 -8.84 -1.00 -3.65
C ARG A 276 -8.80 0.29 -4.46
N GLN A 277 -9.94 0.84 -4.86
CA GLN A 277 -10.04 2.09 -5.63
C GLN A 277 -9.42 3.28 -4.89
N GLN A 278 -9.57 3.34 -3.57
CA GLN A 278 -8.93 4.38 -2.74
C GLN A 278 -7.41 4.26 -2.78
N ILE A 279 -6.86 3.05 -2.64
CA ILE A 279 -5.42 2.79 -2.78
C ILE A 279 -4.93 3.16 -4.18
N MET A 280 -5.68 2.77 -5.22
CA MET A 280 -5.39 3.11 -6.61
C MET A 280 -5.25 4.61 -6.83
N HIS A 281 -6.21 5.37 -6.29
CA HIS A 281 -6.18 6.82 -6.37
C HIS A 281 -5.00 7.41 -5.59
N HIS A 282 -4.76 6.93 -4.37
CA HIS A 282 -3.65 7.39 -3.55
C HIS A 282 -2.27 7.17 -4.18
N LEU A 283 -2.02 6.00 -4.79
CA LEU A 283 -0.76 5.74 -5.49
C LEU A 283 -0.52 6.73 -6.63
N HIS A 284 -1.57 7.15 -7.33
CA HIS A 284 -1.47 8.17 -8.37
C HIS A 284 -1.16 9.56 -7.76
N THR A 285 -1.85 9.94 -6.68
CA THR A 285 -1.57 11.19 -5.95
C THR A 285 -0.12 11.23 -5.45
N ALA A 286 0.35 10.16 -4.81
CA ALA A 286 1.72 10.03 -4.33
C ALA A 286 2.74 10.07 -5.48
N GLY A 287 2.47 9.41 -6.61
CA GLY A 287 3.29 9.46 -7.81
C GLY A 287 3.45 10.88 -8.35
N MET A 288 2.35 11.64 -8.43
CA MET A 288 2.37 13.03 -8.90
C MET A 288 3.12 13.95 -7.95
N ALA A 289 2.91 13.79 -6.64
CA ALA A 289 3.58 14.59 -5.61
C ALA A 289 5.12 14.49 -5.69
N ARG A 290 5.66 13.37 -6.17
CA ARG A 290 7.12 13.20 -6.41
C ARG A 290 7.63 13.92 -7.65
N THR A 291 6.78 14.12 -8.66
CA THR A 291 7.17 14.69 -9.96
C THR A 291 6.99 16.20 -10.05
N THR A 292 6.21 16.80 -9.16
CA THR A 292 6.01 18.25 -9.11
C THR A 292 7.29 18.93 -8.62
N PRO A 293 7.90 19.85 -9.40
CA PRO A 293 9.05 20.62 -8.93
C PRO A 293 8.69 21.37 -7.64
N GLN A 294 9.51 21.24 -6.61
CA GLN A 294 9.31 22.00 -5.38
C GLN A 294 9.47 23.49 -5.70
N ALA A 295 8.42 24.27 -5.48
CA ALA A 295 8.55 25.72 -5.42
C ALA A 295 9.54 26.03 -4.29
N THR A 296 10.63 26.72 -4.62
CA THR A 296 11.59 27.18 -3.62
C THR A 296 10.83 28.09 -2.66
N PRO A 297 10.89 27.87 -1.33
CA PRO A 297 10.28 28.81 -0.41
C PRO A 297 10.94 30.17 -0.63
N THR A 298 10.13 31.17 -0.98
CA THR A 298 10.58 32.54 -1.09
C THR A 298 11.11 32.96 0.30
N PRO A 299 12.34 33.50 0.39
CA PRO A 299 12.95 33.88 1.67
C PRO A 299 12.18 34.98 2.40
#